data_AF-A0A838VGU6-F1
#
_entry.id   AF-A0A838VGU6-F1
#
_cell.length_a   1.000
_cell.length_b   1.000
_cell.length_c   1.000
_cell.angle_alpha   90.00
_cell.angle_beta   90.00
_cell.angle_gamma   90.00
#
_symmetry.space_group_name_H-M   'P 1'
#
loop_
_entity.id
_entity.type
_entity.pdbx_description
1 polymer ?
#
loop_
_entity_poly.entity_id
_entity_poly.type
_entity_poly.pdbx_seq_one_letter_code
_entity_poly.pdbx_strand_id
1 'polypeptide(L)' 'MRKEVDHLPLVQQEELARVKKILMDEFAVAISLATQPWKKNGKIHKMILFGSYSRAITHPPLEASSGA' A
#
# COMPACT_ATOMS: atom_id res chain seq x y z
N MET A 1 8.78 -3.00 12.56
CA MET A 1 7.66 -2.61 11.66
C MET A 1 8.12 -2.83 10.23
N ARG A 2 7.57 -3.81 9.52
CA ARG A 2 7.92 -4.06 8.12
C ARG A 2 7.24 -3.00 7.26
N LYS A 3 8.01 -2.29 6.45
CA LYS A 3 7.55 -1.14 5.64
C LYS A 3 7.21 -1.53 4.20
N GLU A 4 7.43 -2.79 3.84
CA GLU A 4 7.50 -3.23 2.45
C GLU A 4 6.36 -4.21 2.18
N VAL A 5 5.66 -4.01 1.06
CA VAL A 5 4.52 -4.81 0.60
C VAL A 5 4.95 -6.07 -0.15
N ASP A 6 6.26 -6.28 -0.30
CA ASP A 6 6.90 -7.35 -1.09
C ASP A 6 6.55 -8.76 -0.60
N HIS A 7 6.03 -8.87 0.63
CA HIS A 7 5.55 -10.10 1.22
C HIS A 7 4.11 -10.48 0.80
N LEU A 8 3.42 -9.59 0.09
CA LEU A 8 2.08 -9.84 -0.44
C LEU A 8 2.17 -10.51 -1.81
N PRO A 9 1.15 -11.28 -2.22
CA PRO A 9 1.05 -11.76 -3.60
C PRO A 9 1.08 -10.61 -4.60
N LEU A 10 1.67 -10.83 -5.78
CA LEU A 10 1.85 -9.82 -6.82
C LEU A 10 0.55 -9.06 -7.15
N VAL A 11 -0.57 -9.78 -7.24
CA VAL A 11 -1.89 -9.18 -7.49
C VAL A 11 -2.27 -8.13 -6.44
N GLN A 12 -2.01 -8.42 -5.16
CA GLN A 12 -2.29 -7.46 -4.08
C GLN A 12 -1.30 -6.29 -4.11
N GLN A 13 -0.04 -6.53 -4.48
CA GLN A 13 0.94 -5.45 -4.63
C GLN A 13 0.52 -4.48 -5.76
N GLU A 14 0.08 -5.01 -6.91
CA GLU A 14 -0.40 -4.21 -8.04
C GLU A 14 -1.65 -3.41 -7.69
N GLU A 15 -2.60 -4.04 -6.99
CA GLU A 15 -3.80 -3.37 -6.50
C GLU A 15 -3.46 -2.23 -5.53
N LEU A 16 -2.58 -2.49 -4.55
CA LEU A 16 -2.12 -1.47 -3.61
C LEU A 16 -1.35 -0.34 -4.30
N ALA A 17 -0.55 -0.64 -5.32
CA ALA A 17 0.14 0.37 -6.11
C ALA A 17 -0.86 1.28 -6.85
N ARG A 18 -1.93 0.69 -7.40
CA ARG A 18 -3.01 1.42 -8.06
C ARG A 18 -3.79 2.30 -7.07
N VAL A 19 -4.19 1.75 -5.93
CA VAL A 19 -4.89 2.51 -4.88
C VAL A 19 -4.04 3.66 -4.37
N LYS A 20 -2.75 3.41 -4.10
CA LYS A 20 -1.80 4.46 -3.70
C LYS A 20 -1.71 5.58 -4.74
N LYS A 21 -1.64 5.24 -6.03
CA LYS A 21 -1.59 6.22 -7.11
C LYS A 21 -2.84 7.11 -7.10
N ILE A 22 -4.03 6.49 -7.09
CA ILE A 22 -5.31 7.22 -7.09
C ILE A 22 -5.38 8.17 -5.88
N LEU A 23 -5.05 7.68 -4.68
CA LEU A 23 -5.09 8.51 -3.47
C LEU A 23 -4.13 9.70 -3.54
N MET A 24 -2.93 9.53 -4.10
CA MET A 24 -1.98 10.62 -4.25
C MET A 24 -2.42 11.65 -5.28
N ASP A 25 -2.92 11.18 -6.43
CA ASP A 25 -3.40 12.04 -7.52
C ASP A 25 -4.63 12.86 -7.08
N GLU A 26 -5.63 12.20 -6.50
CA GLU A 26 -6.84 12.86 -5.99
C GLU A 26 -6.54 13.81 -4.83
N PHE A 27 -5.62 13.44 -3.93
CA PHE A 27 -5.19 14.33 -2.86
C PHE A 27 -4.49 15.57 -3.41
N ALA A 28 -3.63 15.42 -4.41
CA ALA A 28 -2.95 16.54 -5.06
C ALA A 28 -3.95 17.53 -5.67
N VAL A 29 -5.00 17.04 -6.33
CA VAL A 29 -6.10 17.86 -6.86
C VAL A 29 -6.90 18.53 -5.73
N ALA A 30 -7.23 17.79 -4.68
CA ALA A 30 -7.99 18.34 -3.56
C ALA A 30 -7.25 19.48 -2.82
N ILE A 31 -5.91 19.36 -2.68
CA ILE A 31 -5.09 20.41 -2.07
C ILE A 31 -4.71 21.52 -3.06
N SER A 32 -4.73 21.30 -4.37
CA SER A 32 -4.46 22.38 -5.33
C SER A 32 -5.55 23.45 -5.31
N LEU A 33 -6.77 23.09 -4.90
CA LEU A 33 -7.87 24.03 -4.65
C LEU A 33 -7.78 24.70 -3.26
N ALA A 34 -6.83 24.28 -2.42
CA ALA A 34 -6.57 24.82 -1.09
C ALA A 34 -5.50 25.93 -1.09
N THR A 35 -5.50 26.80 -2.10
CA THR A 35 -4.53 27.90 -2.35
C THR A 35 -4.66 29.12 -1.43
N GLN A 36 -5.41 29.03 -0.33
CA GLN A 36 -5.50 30.15 0.62
C GLN A 36 -4.20 30.31 1.42
N PRO A 37 -3.72 31.55 1.65
CA PRO A 37 -2.44 31.82 2.34
C PRO A 37 -2.34 31.19 3.74
N TRP A 38 -3.47 30.90 4.39
CA TRP A 38 -3.55 30.29 5.71
C TRP A 38 -3.71 28.75 5.68
N LYS A 39 -3.97 28.14 4.51
CA LYS A 39 -4.13 26.68 4.43
C LYS A 39 -2.74 26.04 4.44
N LYS A 40 -2.48 25.24 5.47
CA LYS A 40 -1.24 24.47 5.62
C LYS A 40 -1.05 23.60 4.37
N ASN A 41 0.16 23.62 3.81
CA ASN A 41 0.58 22.79 2.67
C ASN A 41 0.34 21.30 2.99
N GLY A 42 -0.82 20.80 2.59
CA GLY A 42 -1.28 19.46 2.92
C GLY A 42 -0.36 18.42 2.30
N LYS A 43 0.11 17.47 3.11
CA LYS A 43 0.97 16.37 2.64
C LYS A 43 0.47 15.06 3.23
N ILE A 44 0.38 14.01 2.42
CA ILE A 44 0.20 12.66 2.91
C ILE A 44 1.51 12.22 3.55
N HIS A 45 1.52 12.06 4.87
CA HIS A 45 2.72 11.66 5.61
C HIS A 45 2.89 10.14 5.67
N LYS A 46 1.78 9.40 5.86
CA LYS A 46 1.78 7.93 5.99
C LYS A 46 0.49 7.37 5.40
N MET A 47 0.61 6.18 4.80
CA MET A 47 -0.50 5.32 4.41
C MET A 47 -0.35 4.00 5.18
N ILE A 48 -1.38 3.58 5.89
CA ILE A 48 -1.33 2.42 6.79
C ILE A 48 -2.34 1.39 6.29
N LEU A 49 -1.85 0.18 6.05
CA LEU A 49 -2.65 -0.96 5.60
C LEU A 49 -3.10 -1.77 6.82
N PHE A 50 -4.39 -2.07 6.90
CA PHE A 50 -4.99 -2.87 7.97
C PHE A 50 -5.59 -4.18 7.43
N GLY A 51 -5.76 -5.16 8.31
CA GLY A 51 -6.52 -6.38 8.01
C GLY A 51 -5.68 -7.51 7.38
N SER A 52 -6.32 -8.31 6.52
CA SER A 52 -5.69 -9.45 5.84
C SER A 52 -4.55 -9.02 4.92
N TYR A 53 -4.65 -7.84 4.30
CA TYR A 53 -3.61 -7.25 3.45
C TYR A 53 -2.33 -6.86 4.21
N SER A 54 -2.35 -6.86 5.54
CA SER A 54 -1.15 -6.66 6.35
C SER A 54 -0.44 -7.97 6.70
N ARG A 55 -1.01 -9.11 6.29
CA ARG A 55 -0.53 -10.44 6.65
C ARG A 55 0.06 -11.08 5.39
N ALA A 56 1.33 -11.48 5.47
CA ALA A 56 1.93 -12.32 4.45
C ALA A 56 1.12 -13.62 4.37
N ILE A 57 0.58 -13.93 3.19
CA ILE A 57 0.26 -15.31 2.86
C ILE A 57 1.63 -15.96 2.62
N THR A 58 2.20 -16.52 3.68
CA THR A 58 3.33 -17.44 3.56
C THR A 58 2.86 -18.59 2.68
N HIS A 59 3.32 -18.63 1.42
CA HIS A 59 3.29 -19.86 0.65
C HIS A 59 4.06 -20.91 1.46
N PRO A 60 3.47 -22.08 1.78
CA PRO A 60 4.22 -23.16 2.37
C PRO A 60 5.37 -23.55 1.41
N PRO A 61 6.57 -23.88 1.92
CA PRO A 61 7.66 -24.37 1.07
C PRO A 61 7.18 -25.59 0.28
N LEU A 62 7.46 -25.64 -1.02
CA LEU A 62 7.17 -26.78 -1.90
C LEU A 62 8.14 -27.96 -1.65
N GLU A 63 8.38 -28.29 -0.38
CA GLU A 63 9.32 -29.33 0.07
C GLU A 63 8.57 -30.31 0.98
N ALA A 64 7.62 -31.05 0.42
CA ALA A 64 7.01 -32.21 1.07
C ALA A 64 6.48 -33.21 0.04
N SER A 65 7.29 -33.55 -0.97
CA SER A 65 7.05 -34.72 -1.81
C SER A 65 8.35 -35.26 -2.38
N SER A 66 9.18 -35.84 -1.52
CA SER A 66 10.15 -36.84 -1.93
C SER A 66 10.54 -37.69 -0.73
N GLY A 67 10.10 -38.95 -0.73
CA GLY A 67 10.65 -40.00 0.12
C GLY A 67 9.72 -40.57 1.18
N ALA A 68 8.77 -41.41 0.76
CA ALA A 68 8.35 -42.62 1.47
C ALA A 68 7.77 -43.61 0.46
#